data_AF-A0A961TKT6-F1
#
_entry.id   AF-A0A961TKT6-F1
#
_cell.length_a   1.000
_cell.length_b   1.000
_cell.length_c   1.000
_cell.angle_alpha   90.00
_cell.angle_beta   90.00
_cell.angle_gamma   90.00
#
_symmetry.space_group_name_H-M   'P 1'
#
loop_
_entity.id
_entity.type
_entity.pdbx_description
1 polymer ?
#
loop_
_entity_poly.entity_id
_entity_poly.type
_entity_poly.pdbx_seq_one_letter_code
_entity_poly.pdbx_strand_id
1 'polypeptide(L)'
;MPIHEKSLIRPENLVEHEELILDGVDVSGHWSTFIKSRAVTDYNENLQEEISALPGGENIHRCWQCGSCTNACTVNAINPDFNPRYWIYLI
;
A
#
# COMPACT_ATOMS: atom_id res chain seq x y z
N MET A 1 9.51 18.23 10.79
CA MET A 1 9.87 16.91 10.25
C MET A 1 8.89 16.63 9.12
N PRO A 2 9.34 16.49 7.86
CA PRO A 2 8.43 16.11 6.78
C PRO A 2 7.82 14.76 7.16
N ILE A 3 6.50 14.66 7.11
CA ILE A 3 5.83 13.37 7.21
C ILE A 3 6.17 12.64 5.90
N HIS A 4 7.27 11.89 5.89
CA HIS A 4 7.77 11.17 4.72
C HIS A 4 6.75 10.15 4.17
N GLU A 5 5.76 9.80 4.99
CA GLU A 5 4.70 8.83 4.71
C GLU A 5 3.47 9.45 4.01
N LYS A 6 3.47 10.76 3.71
CA LYS A 6 2.34 11.41 3.01
C LYS A 6 1.99 10.74 1.67
N SER A 7 2.99 10.24 0.95
CA SER A 7 2.78 9.51 -0.30
C SER A 7 2.09 8.15 -0.14
N LEU A 8 2.06 7.60 1.09
CA LEU A 8 1.42 6.33 1.40
C LEU A 8 -0.06 6.51 1.76
N ILE A 9 -0.50 7.73 2.03
CA ILE A 9 -1.90 8.06 2.35
C ILE A 9 -2.59 8.44 1.04
N ARG A 10 -3.62 7.67 0.66
CA ARG A 10 -4.40 7.99 -0.54
C ARG A 10 -5.04 9.38 -0.39
N PRO A 11 -5.07 10.23 -1.44
CA PRO A 11 -5.55 11.60 -1.34
C PRO A 11 -6.95 11.75 -0.74
N GLU A 12 -7.85 10.81 -1.02
CA GLU A 12 -9.21 10.78 -0.46
C GLU A 12 -9.26 10.58 1.07
N ASN A 13 -8.14 10.25 1.69
CA ASN A 13 -8.01 10.09 3.14
C ASN A 13 -7.29 11.28 3.80
N LEU A 14 -6.92 12.32 3.05
CA LEU A 14 -6.34 13.56 3.58
C LEU A 14 -7.44 14.57 3.89
N VAL A 15 -7.47 15.05 5.13
CA VAL A 15 -8.31 16.15 5.61
C VAL A 15 -7.40 17.35 5.79
N GLU A 16 -7.68 18.42 5.04
CA GLU A 16 -6.94 19.67 5.06
C GLU A 16 -7.90 20.84 5.18
N HIS A 17 -7.50 21.83 5.98
CA HIS A 17 -8.21 23.08 6.16
C HIS A 17 -7.26 24.22 5.79
N GLU A 18 -7.60 24.98 4.74
CA GLU A 18 -6.78 26.12 4.30
C GLU A 18 -6.76 27.26 5.33
N GLU A 19 -7.89 27.47 6.03
CA GLU A 19 -8.00 28.45 7.11
C GLU A 19 -8.91 27.88 8.22
N LEU A 20 -8.38 27.75 9.43
CA LEU A 20 -9.13 27.31 10.61
C LEU A 20 -8.57 27.94 11.88
N ILE A 21 -9.40 28.69 12.60
CA ILE A 21 -9.06 29.27 13.91
C ILE A 21 -9.95 28.63 14.98
N LEU A 22 -9.35 28.04 16.01
CA LEU A 22 -10.01 27.48 17.18
C LEU A 22 -9.53 28.23 18.43
N ASP A 23 -10.46 28.80 19.20
CA ASP A 23 -10.17 29.54 20.43
C ASP A 23 -9.10 30.65 20.29
N GLY A 24 -9.06 31.29 19.12
CA GLY A 24 -8.08 32.34 18.81
C GLY A 24 -6.70 31.82 18.38
N VAL A 25 -6.55 30.50 18.23
CA VAL A 25 -5.33 29.84 17.74
C VAL A 25 -5.55 29.41 16.30
N ASP A 26 -4.65 29.83 15.41
CA ASP A 26 -4.59 29.33 14.02
C ASP A 26 -4.11 27.89 14.02
N VAL A 27 -4.97 27.02 13.50
CA VAL A 27 -4.80 25.57 13.42
C VAL A 27 -5.03 25.09 11.97
N SER A 28 -4.78 25.96 10.99
CA SER A 28 -4.84 25.65 9.56
C SER A 28 -3.79 24.59 9.17
N GLY A 29 -4.09 23.77 8.17
CA GLY A 29 -3.20 22.72 7.65
C GLY A 29 -3.85 21.35 7.54
N HIS A 30 -3.04 20.28 7.57
CA HIS A 30 -3.53 18.90 7.49
C HIS A 30 -3.89 18.35 8.87
N TRP A 31 -5.13 17.90 9.02
CA TRP A 31 -5.71 17.43 10.29
C TRP A 31 -5.72 15.93 10.44
N SER A 32 -5.77 15.20 9.33
CA SER A 32 -5.64 13.74 9.33
C SER A 32 -4.17 13.34 9.34
N THR A 33 -3.52 13.44 10.50
CA THR A 33 -2.24 12.72 10.75
C THR A 33 -2.47 11.29 11.20
N PHE A 34 -3.69 10.97 11.65
CA PHE A 34 -4.12 9.63 12.00
C PHE A 34 -4.75 8.93 10.80
N ILE A 35 -4.09 7.87 10.36
CA ILE A 35 -4.57 6.96 9.33
C ILE A 35 -5.87 6.34 9.87
N LYS A 36 -6.95 6.37 9.08
CA LYS A 36 -8.13 5.51 9.31
C LYS A 36 -7.68 4.09 9.65
N SER A 37 -8.52 3.26 10.29
CA SER A 37 -8.15 1.89 10.67
C SER A 37 -7.25 1.22 9.61
N ARG A 38 -6.02 0.87 10.00
CA ARG A 38 -5.07 0.13 9.14
C ARG A 38 -5.47 -1.34 8.99
N ALA A 39 -6.52 -1.78 9.70
CA ALA A 39 -7.04 -3.13 9.54
C ALA A 39 -7.65 -3.25 8.14
N VAL A 40 -7.04 -4.09 7.32
CA VAL A 40 -7.62 -4.55 6.06
C VAL A 40 -8.74 -5.52 6.46
N THR A 41 -9.99 -5.13 6.21
CA THR A 41 -11.18 -5.89 6.61
C THR A 41 -11.75 -6.76 5.50
N ASP A 42 -11.27 -6.53 4.27
CA ASP A 42 -11.64 -7.16 3.02
C ASP A 42 -10.48 -7.97 2.43
N TYR A 43 -9.61 -8.52 3.29
CA TYR A 43 -8.46 -9.30 2.87
C TYR A 43 -8.89 -10.62 2.22
N ASN A 44 -8.35 -10.92 1.05
CA ASN A 44 -8.57 -12.21 0.38
C ASN A 44 -7.61 -13.27 0.93
N GLU A 45 -8.08 -14.06 1.90
CA GLU A 45 -7.32 -15.17 2.49
C GLU A 45 -7.02 -16.29 1.48
N ASN A 46 -7.75 -16.37 0.37
CA ASN A 46 -7.55 -17.39 -0.67
C ASN A 46 -6.54 -16.96 -1.75
N LEU A 47 -5.95 -15.76 -1.66
CA LEU A 47 -5.10 -15.20 -2.72
C LEU A 47 -3.92 -16.12 -3.08
N GLN A 48 -3.31 -16.77 -2.10
CA GLN A 48 -2.23 -17.73 -2.35
C GLN A 48 -2.71 -18.93 -3.17
N GLU A 49 -3.90 -19.44 -2.88
CA GLU A 49 -4.49 -20.59 -3.57
C GLU A 49 -4.84 -20.23 -5.01
N GLU A 50 -5.42 -19.05 -5.22
CA GLU A 50 -5.71 -18.52 -6.55
C GLU A 50 -4.44 -18.41 -7.40
N ILE A 51 -3.35 -17.89 -6.84
CA ILE A 51 -2.07 -17.81 -7.57
C ILE A 51 -1.50 -19.21 -7.82
N SER A 52 -1.63 -20.13 -6.86
CA SER A 52 -1.15 -21.50 -7.01
C SER A 52 -1.87 -22.27 -8.12
N ALA A 53 -3.10 -21.89 -8.46
CA ALA A 53 -3.88 -22.46 -9.55
C ALA A 53 -3.50 -21.90 -10.94
N LEU A 54 -2.74 -20.81 -11.01
CA LEU A 54 -2.25 -20.25 -12.27
C LEU A 54 -1.03 -21.03 -12.80
N PRO A 55 -0.88 -21.17 -14.13
CA PRO A 55 0.31 -21.77 -14.71
C PRO A 55 1.60 -21.08 -14.24
N GLY A 56 2.53 -21.84 -13.67
CA GLY A 56 3.79 -21.32 -13.12
C GLY A 56 3.70 -20.78 -11.68
N GLY A 57 2.51 -20.78 -11.07
CA GLY A 57 2.27 -20.36 -9.70
C GLY A 57 2.31 -21.49 -8.67
N GLU A 58 2.46 -22.75 -9.09
CA GLU A 58 2.26 -23.95 -8.26
C GLU A 58 3.17 -23.98 -7.01
N ASN A 59 4.33 -23.33 -7.11
CA ASN A 59 5.35 -23.26 -6.06
C ASN A 59 5.37 -21.93 -5.29
N ILE A 60 4.32 -21.10 -5.42
CA ILE A 60 4.28 -19.78 -4.78
C ILE A 60 4.39 -19.86 -3.25
N HIS A 61 3.85 -20.92 -2.64
CA HIS A 61 3.97 -21.24 -1.22
C HIS A 61 5.42 -21.47 -0.74
N ARG A 62 6.39 -21.61 -1.65
CA ARG A 62 7.83 -21.77 -1.34
C ARG A 62 8.59 -20.44 -1.33
N CYS A 63 7.89 -19.31 -1.46
CA CYS A 63 8.49 -17.99 -1.44
C CYS A 63 9.25 -17.75 -0.12
N TRP A 64 10.54 -17.38 -0.24
CA TRP A 64 11.38 -16.96 0.89
C TRP A 64 11.83 -15.51 0.75
N GLN A 65 11.08 -14.72 -0.03
CA GLN A 65 11.28 -13.28 -0.23
C GLN A 65 12.65 -12.87 -0.81
N CYS A 66 13.24 -13.70 -1.67
CA CYS A 66 14.54 -13.42 -2.32
C CYS A 66 14.54 -12.22 -3.30
N GLY A 67 13.37 -11.78 -3.77
CA GLY A 67 13.25 -10.65 -4.70
C GLY A 67 13.55 -10.95 -6.17
N SER A 68 13.86 -12.20 -6.54
CA SER A 68 14.17 -12.57 -7.94
C SER A 68 13.04 -12.23 -8.92
N CYS A 69 11.78 -12.42 -8.51
CA CYS A 69 10.62 -12.08 -9.33
C CYS A 69 10.48 -10.57 -9.57
N THR A 70 10.82 -9.71 -8.60
CA THR A 70 10.82 -8.25 -8.78
C THR A 70 11.91 -7.84 -9.76
N ASN A 71 13.12 -8.43 -9.65
CA ASN A 71 14.22 -8.12 -10.56
C ASN A 71 13.98 -8.59 -12.00
N ALA A 72 13.28 -9.70 -12.18
CA ALA A 72 12.96 -10.28 -13.48
C ALA A 72 11.60 -9.80 -14.06
N CYS A 73 10.91 -8.88 -13.39
CA CYS A 73 9.56 -8.48 -13.78
C CYS A 73 9.57 -7.72 -15.11
N THR A 74 9.03 -8.33 -16.17
CA THR A 74 8.88 -7.69 -17.48
C THR A 74 7.83 -6.58 -17.47
N VAL A 75 6.80 -6.70 -16.63
CA VAL A 75 5.73 -5.70 -16.48
C VAL A 75 6.27 -4.40 -15.89
N ASN A 76 7.27 -4.47 -15.00
CA ASN A 76 7.88 -3.29 -14.39
C ASN A 76 8.49 -2.32 -15.43
N ALA A 77 8.93 -2.83 -16.58
CA ALA A 77 9.44 -2.01 -17.68
C ALA A 77 8.35 -1.16 -18.36
N ILE A 78 7.09 -1.60 -18.28
CA ILE A 78 5.93 -0.92 -18.89
C ILE A 78 5.19 -0.09 -17.84
N ASN A 79 5.09 -0.61 -16.62
CA ASN A 79 4.47 0.04 -15.48
C ASN A 79 5.41 -0.03 -14.26
N PRO A 80 6.18 1.04 -13.97
CA PRO A 80 7.10 1.10 -12.82
C PRO A 80 6.41 0.96 -11.46
N ASP A 81 5.10 1.20 -11.40
CA ASP A 81 4.30 1.04 -10.19
C ASP A 81 3.86 -0.41 -9.98
N PHE A 82 4.17 -1.35 -10.89
CA PHE A 82 3.80 -2.75 -10.72
C PHE A 82 4.89 -3.57 -10.05
N ASN A 83 4.54 -4.25 -8.95
CA ASN A 83 5.41 -5.20 -8.27
C ASN A 83 4.75 -6.59 -8.20
N PRO A 84 5.36 -7.64 -8.79
CA PRO A 84 4.80 -8.99 -8.76
C PRO A 84 4.78 -9.60 -7.34
N ARG A 85 5.36 -8.94 -6.34
CA ARG A 85 5.28 -9.33 -4.92
C ARG A 85 4.07 -8.74 -4.19
N TYR A 86 3.10 -8.13 -4.87
CA TYR A 86 1.92 -7.60 -4.17
C TYR A 86 1.19 -8.63 -3.31
N TRP A 87 1.24 -9.90 -3.70
CA TRP A 87 0.59 -10.99 -2.98
C TRP A 87 1.20 -11.33 -1.61
N ILE A 88 2.47 -10.94 -1.32
CA ILE A 88 3.08 -11.14 0.00
C ILE A 88 2.93 -9.93 0.92
N TYR A 89 2.49 -8.78 0.40
CA TYR A 89 2.18 -7.66 1.28
C TYR A 89 0.82 -7.94 1.91
N LEU A 90 0.76 -7.86 3.26
CA LEU A 90 -0.34 -8.29 4.14
C LEU A 90 -0.29 -9.75 4.64
N ILE A 91 0.89 -10.38 4.58
CA ILE A 91 1.32 -11.40 5.57
C ILE A 91 2.19 -10.71 6.62
#